data_AF-A0A0U3WFA3-F1
#
_entry.id   AF-A0A0U3WFA3-F1
#
_cell.length_a   1.000
_cell.length_b   1.000
_cell.length_c   1.000
_cell.angle_alpha   90.00
_cell.angle_beta   90.00
_cell.angle_gamma   90.00
#
_symmetry.space_group_name_H-M   'P 1'
#
loop_
_entity.id
_entity.type
_entity.pdbx_description
1 polymer ?
#
loop_
_entity_poly.entity_id
_entity_poly.type
_entity_poly.pdbx_seq_one_letter_code
_entity_poly.pdbx_strand_id
1 'polypeptide(L)'
;MTFSIFFFLTWLVISIFAVMQKKLSLVENTFVFLVILVVSINFSSIIADELKLITLPKEKLPYTAYLMNRSIIIPVLVLIQLNICMARDAFFWKAGSILTAVLLLTGINYLMTALNISSYTNWNPGFDAIYFLLLNLTALIAYSIIDRASEKAVNHT
;
A
#
# COMPACT_ATOMS: atom_id res chain seq x y z
N MET A 1 16.72 -5.56 15.54
CA MET A 1 16.77 -4.17 15.02
C MET A 1 15.76 -3.97 13.89
N THR A 2 15.78 -4.82 12.86
CA THR A 2 14.86 -4.75 11.71
C THR A 2 13.37 -4.76 12.08
N PHE A 3 12.94 -5.67 12.96
CA PHE A 3 11.57 -5.69 13.47
C PHE A 3 11.17 -4.36 14.10
N SER A 4 12.01 -3.78 14.94
CA SER A 4 11.73 -2.51 15.64
C SER A 4 11.55 -1.34 14.66
N ILE A 5 12.32 -1.30 13.56
CA ILE A 5 12.18 -0.29 12.51
C ILE A 5 10.81 -0.41 11.83
N PHE A 6 10.43 -1.62 11.40
CA PHE A 6 9.14 -1.84 10.73
C PHE A 6 7.95 -1.69 11.67
N PHE A 7 8.11 -2.05 12.94
CA PHE A 7 7.12 -1.79 13.98
C PHE A 7 6.89 -0.27 14.14
N PHE A 8 7.97 0.51 14.24
CA PHE A 8 7.87 1.96 14.34
C PHE A 8 7.25 2.59 13.08
N LEU A 9 7.65 2.15 11.88
CA LEU A 9 7.05 2.63 10.62
C LEU A 9 5.56 2.30 10.53
N THR A 10 5.18 1.09 10.92
CA THR A 10 3.77 0.67 10.98
C THR A 10 2.98 1.58 11.92
N TRP A 11 3.49 1.78 13.14
CA TRP A 11 2.88 2.67 14.12
C TRP A 11 2.75 4.11 13.59
N LEU A 12 3.79 4.63 12.95
CA LEU A 12 3.82 5.98 12.38
C LEU A 12 2.77 6.15 11.29
N VAL A 13 2.72 5.22 10.33
CA VAL A 13 1.77 5.24 9.21
C VAL A 13 0.33 5.12 9.71
N ILE A 14 0.05 4.23 10.65
CA ILE A 14 -1.28 4.11 11.28
C ILE A 14 -1.63 5.42 12.01
N SER A 15 -0.69 6.00 12.77
CA SER A 15 -0.93 7.23 13.53
C SER A 15 -1.27 8.40 12.61
N ILE A 16 -0.52 8.56 11.51
CA ILE A 16 -0.81 9.58 10.48
C ILE A 16 -2.23 9.36 9.92
N PHE A 17 -2.57 8.13 9.54
CA PHE A 17 -3.90 7.83 9.03
C PHE A 17 -5.01 8.06 10.07
N ALA A 18 -4.74 7.78 11.35
CA ALA A 18 -5.70 7.98 12.42
C ALA A 18 -6.04 9.47 12.59
N VAL A 19 -5.04 10.36 12.59
CA VAL A 19 -5.22 11.80 12.88
C VAL A 19 -5.51 12.67 11.65
N MET A 20 -5.21 12.19 10.43
CA MET A 20 -5.47 12.98 9.23
C MET A 20 -6.97 13.21 9.02
N GLN A 21 -7.31 14.36 8.41
CA GLN A 21 -8.66 14.62 7.94
C GLN A 21 -8.98 13.69 6.76
N LYS A 22 -9.89 12.74 6.99
CA LYS A 22 -10.30 11.76 6.00
C LYS A 22 -11.38 12.37 5.12
N LYS A 23 -11.22 12.24 3.80
CA LYS A 23 -12.22 12.64 2.81
C LYS A 23 -13.19 11.52 2.51
N LEU A 24 -12.66 10.29 2.49
CA LEU A 24 -13.46 9.09 2.30
C LEU A 24 -14.22 8.74 3.58
N SER A 25 -15.40 8.15 3.42
CA SER A 25 -16.15 7.57 4.53
C SER A 25 -15.42 6.37 5.14
N LEU A 26 -15.83 5.93 6.34
CA LEU A 26 -15.25 4.74 6.98
C LEU A 26 -15.43 3.48 6.11
N VAL A 27 -16.61 3.37 5.45
CA VAL A 27 -16.95 2.24 4.60
C VAL A 27 -16.09 2.23 3.33
N GLU A 28 -15.95 3.37 2.65
CA GLU A 28 -15.07 3.51 1.48
C GLU A 28 -13.62 3.17 1.81
N ASN A 29 -13.08 3.73 2.90
CA ASN A 29 -11.71 3.44 3.34
C ASN A 29 -11.51 1.95 3.61
N THR A 30 -12.45 1.31 4.29
CA THR A 30 -12.39 -0.12 4.61
C THR A 30 -12.48 -0.98 3.35
N PHE A 31 -13.36 -0.63 2.42
CA PHE A 31 -13.49 -1.33 1.15
C PHE A 31 -12.20 -1.26 0.34
N VAL A 32 -11.66 -0.06 0.16
CA VAL A 32 -10.42 0.14 -0.59
C VAL A 32 -9.23 -0.55 0.10
N PHE A 33 -9.16 -0.50 1.43
CA PHE A 33 -8.16 -1.21 2.23
C PHE A 33 -8.16 -2.70 1.92
N LEU A 34 -9.33 -3.34 1.94
CA LEU A 34 -9.47 -4.77 1.69
C LEU A 34 -9.04 -5.13 0.27
N VAL A 35 -9.42 -4.34 -0.73
CA VAL A 35 -9.00 -4.55 -2.12
C VAL A 35 -7.47 -4.50 -2.23
N ILE A 36 -6.84 -3.45 -1.69
CA ILE A 36 -5.39 -3.29 -1.74
C ILE A 36 -4.68 -4.42 -0.98
N LEU A 37 -5.22 -4.83 0.16
CA LEU A 37 -4.68 -5.93 0.97
C LEU A 37 -4.70 -7.24 0.19
N VAL A 38 -5.82 -7.58 -0.45
CA VAL A 38 -5.95 -8.80 -1.27
C VAL A 38 -4.95 -8.77 -2.42
N VAL A 39 -4.87 -7.66 -3.16
CA VAL A 39 -3.90 -7.51 -4.27
C VAL A 39 -2.47 -7.67 -3.74
N SER A 40 -2.13 -7.06 -2.60
CA SER A 40 -0.79 -7.10 -2.03
C SER A 40 -0.39 -8.49 -1.53
N ILE A 41 -1.31 -9.25 -0.95
CA ILE A 41 -1.07 -10.63 -0.52
C ILE A 41 -0.83 -11.53 -1.74
N ASN A 42 -1.69 -11.45 -2.76
CA ASN A 42 -1.56 -12.28 -3.95
C ASN A 42 -0.28 -11.97 -4.73
N PHE A 43 0.02 -10.69 -4.93
CA PHE A 43 1.25 -10.27 -5.60
C PHE A 43 2.49 -10.79 -4.86
N SER A 44 2.55 -10.57 -3.54
CA SER A 44 3.62 -11.08 -2.68
C SER A 44 3.85 -12.58 -2.82
N SER A 45 2.79 -13.40 -2.78
CA SER A 45 2.88 -14.85 -2.94
C SER A 45 3.33 -15.26 -4.33
N ILE A 46 2.84 -14.61 -5.39
CA ILE A 46 3.27 -14.92 -6.77
C ILE A 46 4.78 -14.67 -6.94
N ILE A 47 5.29 -13.54 -6.46
CA ILE A 47 6.71 -13.21 -6.66
C ILE A 47 7.63 -14.09 -5.80
N ALA A 48 7.22 -14.37 -4.57
CA ALA A 48 8.04 -15.09 -3.60
C ALA A 48 7.98 -16.61 -3.77
N ASP A 49 6.77 -17.17 -3.87
CA ASP A 49 6.55 -18.61 -3.82
C ASP A 49 6.56 -19.24 -5.23
N GLU A 50 5.85 -18.62 -6.18
CA GLU A 50 5.71 -19.15 -7.55
C GLU A 50 6.93 -18.81 -8.42
N LEU A 51 7.27 -17.53 -8.51
CA LEU A 51 8.32 -17.04 -9.40
C LEU A 51 9.71 -17.05 -8.75
N LYS A 52 9.79 -17.17 -7.41
CA LYS A 52 11.04 -17.20 -6.62
C LYS A 52 11.99 -16.04 -6.93
N LEU A 53 11.43 -14.88 -7.27
CA LEU A 53 12.18 -13.67 -7.63
C LEU A 53 12.68 -12.92 -6.38
N ILE A 54 12.09 -13.22 -5.22
CA ILE A 54 12.45 -12.68 -3.92
C ILE A 54 12.51 -13.83 -2.92
N THR A 55 13.57 -13.91 -2.12
CA THR A 55 13.64 -14.87 -1.00
C THR A 55 13.13 -14.22 0.28
N LEU A 56 12.18 -14.89 0.94
CA LEU A 56 11.64 -14.47 2.23
C LEU A 56 12.50 -15.00 3.39
N PRO A 57 12.54 -14.27 4.51
CA PRO A 57 13.34 -14.69 5.65
C PRO A 57 12.67 -15.87 6.37
N LYS A 58 13.47 -16.85 6.78
CA LYS A 58 12.99 -18.03 7.53
C LYS A 58 12.82 -17.76 9.01
N GLU A 59 13.48 -16.72 9.52
CA GLU A 59 13.40 -16.31 10.92
C GLU A 59 12.08 -15.59 11.21
N LYS A 60 11.50 -15.87 12.39
CA LYS A 60 10.18 -15.34 12.78
C LYS A 60 10.11 -13.81 12.77
N LEU A 61 11.11 -13.13 13.35
CA LEU A 61 11.07 -11.67 13.51
C LEU A 61 11.20 -10.88 12.18
N PRO A 62 12.17 -11.18 11.30
CA PRO A 62 12.22 -10.56 9.98
C PRO A 62 11.00 -10.90 9.13
N TYR A 63 10.45 -12.11 9.26
CA TYR A 63 9.21 -12.48 8.58
C TYR A 63 8.01 -11.66 9.07
N THR A 64 7.91 -11.40 10.37
CA THR A 64 6.90 -10.47 10.90
C THR A 64 7.08 -9.06 10.34
N ALA A 65 8.30 -8.54 10.26
CA ALA A 65 8.57 -7.23 9.65
C ALA A 65 8.11 -7.16 8.18
N TYR A 66 8.37 -8.22 7.41
CA TYR A 66 7.84 -8.37 6.06
C TYR A 66 6.31 -8.35 6.01
N LEU A 67 5.65 -9.11 6.89
CA LEU A 67 4.19 -9.14 6.97
C LEU A 67 3.59 -7.78 7.34
N MET A 68 4.24 -7.03 8.25
CA MET A 68 3.82 -5.67 8.62
C MET A 68 3.93 -4.72 7.44
N ASN A 69 5.02 -4.80 6.67
CA ASN A 69 5.16 -4.01 5.46
C ASN A 69 4.05 -4.32 4.45
N ARG A 70 3.87 -5.61 4.13
CA ARG A 70 2.89 -6.08 3.14
C ARG A 70 1.44 -5.79 3.52
N SER A 71 1.09 -6.02 4.79
CA SER A 71 -0.32 -6.12 5.21
C SER A 71 -0.83 -4.86 5.89
N ILE A 72 0.08 -3.96 6.29
CA ILE A 72 -0.28 -2.74 7.03
C ILE A 72 0.32 -1.51 6.36
N ILE A 73 1.65 -1.43 6.25
CA ILE A 73 2.31 -0.22 5.73
C ILE A 73 1.85 0.10 4.31
N ILE A 74 1.93 -0.89 3.40
CA ILE A 74 1.54 -0.69 1.99
C ILE A 74 0.06 -0.29 1.88
N PRO A 75 -0.93 -1.05 2.42
CA PRO A 75 -2.33 -0.67 2.30
C PRO A 75 -2.66 0.68 2.93
N VAL A 76 -2.13 0.97 4.13
CA VAL A 76 -2.46 2.23 4.83
C VAL A 76 -1.83 3.43 4.14
N LEU A 77 -0.61 3.33 3.61
CA LEU A 77 -0.01 4.41 2.82
C LEU A 77 -0.80 4.72 1.55
N VAL A 78 -1.31 3.70 0.87
CA VAL A 78 -2.17 3.90 -0.29
C VAL A 78 -3.49 4.56 0.12
N LEU A 79 -4.08 4.22 1.28
CA LEU A 79 -5.25 4.95 1.79
C LEU A 79 -4.96 6.41 2.12
N ILE A 80 -3.81 6.70 2.75
CA ILE A 80 -3.38 8.08 3.04
C ILE A 80 -3.28 8.86 1.72
N GLN A 81 -2.60 8.28 0.72
CA GLN A 81 -2.48 8.87 -0.61
C GLN A 81 -3.86 9.12 -1.22
N LEU A 82 -4.77 8.16 -1.17
CA LEU A 82 -6.09 8.28 -1.75
C LEU A 82 -6.91 9.40 -1.10
N ASN A 83 -6.89 9.51 0.22
CA ASN A 83 -7.55 10.59 0.96
C ASN A 83 -6.96 11.97 0.59
N ILE A 84 -5.65 12.07 0.40
CA ILE A 84 -4.99 13.31 -0.05
C ILE A 84 -5.38 13.64 -1.50
N CYS A 85 -5.45 12.63 -2.37
CA CYS A 85 -5.86 12.79 -3.76
C CYS A 85 -7.32 13.27 -3.90
N MET A 86 -8.23 12.78 -3.05
CA MET A 86 -9.62 13.21 -3.05
C MET A 86 -9.85 14.56 -2.35
N ALA A 87 -8.83 15.12 -1.69
CA ALA A 87 -8.95 16.42 -1.04
C ALA A 87 -8.91 17.61 -2.03
N ARG A 88 -8.37 17.41 -3.25
CA ARG A 88 -8.29 18.45 -4.29
C ARG A 88 -8.47 17.84 -5.68
N ASP A 89 -9.24 18.51 -6.53
CA ASP A 89 -9.54 18.02 -7.88
C ASP A 89 -8.47 18.32 -8.94
N ALA A 90 -7.42 19.05 -8.59
CA ALA A 90 -6.36 19.39 -9.53
C ALA A 90 -5.60 18.13 -10.01
N PHE A 91 -5.50 17.94 -11.33
CA PHE A 91 -4.79 16.81 -11.93
C PHE A 91 -3.33 16.72 -11.46
N PHE A 92 -2.60 17.85 -11.46
CA PHE A 92 -1.21 17.91 -10.99
C PHE A 92 -1.06 17.51 -9.52
N TRP A 93 -2.06 17.81 -8.69
CA TRP A 93 -2.08 17.38 -7.29
C TRP A 93 -2.20 15.86 -7.17
N LYS A 94 -3.11 15.26 -7.95
CA LYS A 94 -3.30 13.81 -7.97
C LYS A 94 -2.05 13.09 -8.48
N ALA A 95 -1.48 13.57 -9.59
CA ALA A 95 -0.25 13.01 -10.15
C ALA A 95 0.93 13.13 -9.17
N GLY A 96 1.11 14.28 -8.55
CA GLY A 96 2.16 14.50 -7.54
C GLY A 96 2.00 13.58 -6.33
N SER A 97 0.77 13.45 -5.81
CA SER A 97 0.49 12.57 -4.66
C SER A 97 0.75 11.09 -4.96
N ILE A 98 0.36 10.60 -6.15
CA ILE A 98 0.67 9.23 -6.59
C ILE A 98 2.19 9.04 -6.69
N LEU A 99 2.91 9.99 -7.33
CA LEU A 99 4.36 9.90 -7.48
C LEU A 99 5.05 9.85 -6.10
N THR A 100 4.66 10.70 -5.16
CA THR A 100 5.20 10.70 -3.79
C THR A 100 4.93 9.37 -3.09
N ALA A 101 3.72 8.80 -3.22
CA ALA A 101 3.40 7.52 -2.61
C ALA A 101 4.22 6.38 -3.22
N VAL A 102 4.38 6.33 -4.54
CA VAL A 102 5.20 5.32 -5.24
C VAL A 102 6.65 5.42 -4.78
N LEU A 103 7.22 6.62 -4.71
CA LEU A 103 8.60 6.83 -4.25
C LEU A 103 8.78 6.37 -2.79
N LEU A 104 7.83 6.72 -1.92
CA LEU A 104 7.88 6.36 -0.51
C LEU A 104 7.75 4.84 -0.30
N LEU A 105 6.80 4.20 -0.98
CA LEU A 105 6.61 2.75 -0.95
C LEU A 105 7.82 1.99 -1.49
N THR A 106 8.37 2.45 -2.62
CA THR A 106 9.60 1.88 -3.20
C THR A 106 10.78 2.05 -2.25
N GLY A 107 10.91 3.20 -1.59
CA GLY A 107 11.95 3.45 -0.59
C GLY A 107 11.84 2.52 0.63
N ILE A 108 10.62 2.26 1.12
CA ILE A 108 10.40 1.30 2.22
C ILE A 108 10.73 -0.13 1.78
N ASN A 109 10.37 -0.53 0.55
CA ASN A 109 10.75 -1.84 0.01
C ASN A 109 12.27 -1.97 -0.15
N TYR A 110 12.94 -0.93 -0.64
CA TYR A 110 14.40 -0.90 -0.72
C TYR A 110 15.04 -1.04 0.68
N LEU A 111 14.45 -0.42 1.71
CA LEU A 111 14.89 -0.58 3.10
C LEU A 111 14.78 -2.03 3.58
N MET A 112 13.75 -2.79 3.18
CA MET A 112 13.67 -4.23 3.48
C MET A 112 14.86 -4.99 2.92
N THR A 113 15.26 -4.67 1.69
CA THR A 113 16.40 -5.30 1.02
C THR A 113 17.72 -4.89 1.66
N ALA A 114 17.90 -3.60 1.99
CA ALA A 114 19.08 -3.10 2.69
C ALA A 114 19.26 -3.73 4.09
N LEU A 115 18.16 -4.11 4.74
CA LEU A 115 18.15 -4.78 6.05
C LEU A 115 18.19 -6.31 5.96
N ASN A 116 18.43 -6.88 4.76
CA ASN A 116 18.47 -8.32 4.49
C ASN A 116 17.19 -9.08 4.90
N ILE A 117 16.03 -8.42 4.85
CA ILE A 117 14.74 -9.09 5.05
C ILE A 117 14.36 -9.84 3.78
N SER A 118 14.52 -9.18 2.63
CA SER A 118 14.24 -9.70 1.30
C SER A 118 15.49 -9.60 0.45
N SER A 119 15.92 -10.70 -0.17
CA SER A 119 16.99 -10.65 -1.16
C SER A 119 16.41 -10.82 -2.55
N TYR A 120 16.74 -9.89 -3.45
CA TYR A 120 16.38 -9.99 -4.86
C TYR A 120 17.31 -11.02 -5.52
N THR A 121 16.73 -12.06 -6.12
CA THR A 121 17.49 -13.04 -6.89
C THR A 121 17.56 -12.62 -8.36
N ASN A 122 16.42 -12.31 -8.96
CA ASN A 122 16.28 -11.87 -10.36
C ASN A 122 15.28 -10.72 -10.53
N TRP A 123 15.04 -9.95 -9.47
CA TRP A 123 14.08 -8.86 -9.47
C TRP A 123 14.76 -7.50 -9.60
N ASN A 124 14.21 -6.63 -10.44
CA ASN A 124 14.67 -5.24 -10.56
C ASN A 124 13.83 -4.35 -9.61
N PRO A 125 14.46 -3.51 -8.76
CA PRO A 125 13.73 -2.54 -7.93
C PRO A 125 12.78 -1.64 -8.72
N GLY A 126 13.02 -1.39 -10.01
CA GLY A 126 12.10 -0.66 -10.88
C GLY A 126 10.72 -1.32 -11.05
N PHE A 127 10.64 -2.66 -10.94
CA PHE A 127 9.35 -3.36 -10.96
C PHE A 127 8.52 -3.10 -9.70
N ASP A 128 9.15 -2.81 -8.56
CA ASP A 128 8.42 -2.39 -7.36
C ASP A 128 7.72 -1.05 -7.59
N ALA A 129 8.38 -0.10 -8.26
CA ALA A 129 7.77 1.18 -8.60
C ALA A 129 6.57 1.02 -9.55
N ILE A 130 6.68 0.13 -10.55
CA ILE A 130 5.57 -0.19 -11.45
C ILE A 130 4.41 -0.84 -10.68
N TYR A 131 4.72 -1.81 -9.81
CA TYR A 131 3.72 -2.44 -8.96
C TYR A 131 2.99 -1.42 -8.08
N PHE A 132 3.71 -0.54 -7.39
CA PHE A 132 3.10 0.47 -6.54
C PHE A 132 2.30 1.49 -7.33
N LEU A 133 2.72 1.83 -8.56
CA LEU A 133 1.93 2.68 -9.45
C LEU A 133 0.59 2.00 -9.77
N LEU A 134 0.62 0.73 -10.20
CA LEU A 134 -0.58 -0.04 -10.48
C LEU A 134 -1.47 -0.18 -9.25
N LEU A 135 -0.89 -0.38 -8.07
CA LEU A 135 -1.63 -0.49 -6.81
C LEU A 135 -2.38 0.80 -6.46
N ASN A 136 -1.76 1.97 -6.64
CA ASN A 136 -2.42 3.26 -6.46
C ASN A 136 -3.54 3.48 -7.49
N LEU A 137 -3.35 3.04 -8.74
CA LEU A 137 -4.42 3.06 -9.76
C LEU A 137 -5.58 2.13 -9.37
N THR A 138 -5.29 0.93 -8.88
CA THR A 138 -6.32 0.00 -8.37
C THR A 138 -7.11 0.63 -7.23
N ALA A 139 -6.46 1.36 -6.32
CA ALA A 139 -7.14 2.08 -5.23
C ALA A 139 -8.12 3.15 -5.75
N LEU A 140 -7.72 3.92 -6.77
CA LEU A 140 -8.60 4.90 -7.41
C LEU A 140 -9.80 4.25 -8.10
N ILE A 141 -9.58 3.13 -8.79
CA ILE A 141 -10.66 2.36 -9.42
C ILE A 141 -11.61 1.81 -8.35
N ALA A 142 -11.06 1.18 -7.29
CA ALA A 142 -11.84 0.64 -6.19
C ALA A 142 -12.71 1.70 -5.52
N TYR A 143 -12.15 2.90 -5.28
CA TYR A 143 -12.89 4.04 -4.79
C TYR A 143 -14.03 4.44 -5.73
N SER A 144 -13.75 4.58 -7.03
CA SER A 144 -14.79 4.96 -8.01
C SER A 144 -15.94 3.96 -8.09
N ILE A 145 -15.70 2.68 -7.82
CA ILE A 145 -16.71 1.63 -7.80
C ILE A 145 -17.63 1.79 -6.58
N ILE A 146 -17.04 1.93 -5.38
CA ILE A 146 -17.82 2.05 -4.15
C ILE A 146 -18.57 3.38 -4.07
N ASP A 147 -17.98 4.47 -4.55
CA ASP A 147 -18.60 5.80 -4.60
C ASP A 147 -19.88 5.78 -5.46
N ARG A 148 -19.77 5.24 -6.69
CA ARG A 148 -20.93 5.03 -7.59
C ARG A 148 -21.99 4.10 -7.01
N ALA A 149 -21.59 3.08 -6.25
CA ALA A 149 -22.53 2.17 -5.60
C ALA A 149 -23.29 2.88 -4.48
N SER A 150 -22.60 3.72 -3.70
CA SER A 150 -23.18 4.52 -2.63
C SER A 150 -24.17 5.57 -3.18
N GLU A 151 -23.82 6.29 -4.24
CA GLU A 151 -24.74 7.25 -4.89
C GLU A 151 -26.04 6.60 -5.36
N LYS A 152 -25.95 5.41 -5.98
CA LYS A 152 -27.14 4.67 -6.42
C LYS A 152 -28.01 4.23 -5.26
N ALA A 153 -27.42 3.81 -4.14
CA ALA A 153 -28.18 3.37 -2.98
C ALA A 153 -29.01 4.50 -2.35
N VAL A 154 -28.47 5.73 -2.32
CA VAL A 154 -29.16 6.91 -1.77
C VAL A 154 -30.27 7.42 -2.70
N ASN A 155 -30.08 7.36 -4.02
CA ASN A 155 -31.08 7.85 -4.99
C ASN A 155 -32.28 6.90 -5.21
N HIS A 156 -32.22 5.67 -4.68
CA HIS A 156 -33.31 4.68 -4.75
C HIS A 156 -34.16 4.60 -3.47
N THR A 157 -33.92 5.47 -2.49
CA THR A 157 -34.76 5.68 -1.28
C THR A 157 -35.50 7.00 -1.35
#